data_AF-F1MC68-F1
#
_entry.id   AF-F1MC68-F1
#
_cell.length_a   1.000
_cell.length_b   1.000
_cell.length_c   1.000
_cell.angle_alpha   90.00
_cell.angle_beta   90.00
_cell.angle_gamma   90.00
#
_symmetry.space_group_name_H-M   'P 1'
#
loop_
_entity.id
_entity.type
_entity.pdbx_description
1 polymer ?
#
loop_
_entity_poly.entity_id
_entity_poly.type
_entity_poly.pdbx_seq_one_letter_code
_entity_poly.pdbx_strand_id
1 'polypeptide(L)'
;MASSAASSVRPPRPKKEPQALIIPKNAAEEQKLKLERLMKNPDKAVPIPEKMSEWAPRPPPEFVRDVMGSSAGAGSGEFHVYRHLRRREYQRQDYMDAMAEKQKLDAEFQKRLERNKIAAEEQTAKRRKKRQKLKEKKLLAKKMKLEQKKQSEASSETQEQPSSGSEEASGTEDEEEDAPSFITGR
;
A
#
# COMPACT_ATOMS: atom_id res chain seq x y z
N MET A 1 -59.01 -24.11 3.12
CA MET A 1 -58.96 -23.33 4.38
C MET A 1 -57.74 -22.42 4.29
N ALA A 2 -57.88 -21.20 3.77
CA ALA A 2 -56.79 -20.25 3.64
C ALA A 2 -56.67 -19.45 4.95
N SER A 3 -55.57 -19.61 5.68
CA SER A 3 -55.28 -18.88 6.90
C SER A 3 -54.90 -17.43 6.58
N SER A 4 -55.75 -16.50 7.01
CA SER A 4 -55.50 -15.06 6.94
C SER A 4 -54.35 -14.71 7.90
N ALA A 5 -53.20 -14.28 7.35
CA ALA A 5 -52.07 -13.83 8.15
C ALA A 5 -52.39 -12.46 8.76
N ALA A 6 -52.44 -12.39 10.09
CA ALA A 6 -52.64 -11.16 10.85
C ALA A 6 -51.57 -10.12 10.49
N SER A 7 -52.01 -8.94 10.05
CA SER A 7 -51.16 -7.79 9.77
C SER A 7 -50.56 -7.26 11.07
N SER A 8 -49.27 -7.50 11.29
CA SER A 8 -48.53 -6.88 12.38
C SER A 8 -48.42 -5.37 12.12
N VAL A 9 -49.22 -4.59 12.85
CA VAL A 9 -49.18 -3.13 12.84
C VAL A 9 -47.81 -2.70 13.36
N ARG A 10 -46.96 -2.19 12.46
CA ARG A 10 -45.65 -1.65 12.85
C ARG A 10 -45.85 -0.47 13.80
N PRO A 11 -45.10 -0.37 14.90
CA PRO A 11 -45.23 0.74 15.84
C PRO A 11 -44.98 2.08 15.11
N PRO A 12 -45.66 3.17 15.53
CA PRO A 12 -45.50 4.48 14.92
C PRO A 12 -44.04 4.95 15.05
N ARG A 13 -43.46 5.39 13.93
CA ARG A 13 -42.10 5.93 13.94
C ARG A 13 -42.06 7.19 14.81
N PRO A 14 -41.03 7.36 15.67
CA PRO A 14 -40.89 8.57 16.47
C PRO A 14 -40.83 9.79 15.54
N LYS A 15 -41.62 10.83 15.87
CA LYS A 15 -41.67 12.08 15.11
C LYS A 15 -40.29 12.74 15.20
N LYS A 16 -39.69 12.99 14.03
CA LYS A 16 -38.37 13.62 13.93
C LYS A 16 -38.55 15.12 14.14
N GLU A 17 -37.96 15.66 15.19
CA GLU A 17 -37.98 17.11 15.45
C GLU A 17 -37.39 17.88 14.25
N PRO A 18 -37.98 19.03 13.87
CA PRO A 18 -37.49 19.83 12.77
C PRO A 18 -36.10 20.40 13.12
N GLN A 19 -35.06 19.86 12.48
CA GLN A 19 -33.70 20.36 12.65
C GLN A 19 -33.51 21.60 11.77
N ALA A 20 -33.04 22.69 12.36
CA ALA A 20 -32.65 23.88 11.60
C ALA A 20 -31.54 23.51 10.60
N LEU A 21 -31.73 23.88 9.32
CA LEU A 21 -30.75 23.68 8.26
C LEU A 21 -29.61 24.68 8.45
N ILE A 22 -28.58 24.27 9.19
CA ILE A 22 -27.35 25.04 9.35
C ILE A 22 -26.44 24.69 8.17
N ILE A 23 -26.16 25.68 7.32
CA ILE A 23 -25.18 25.53 6.25
C ILE A 23 -23.79 25.67 6.89
N PRO A 24 -22.93 24.64 6.83
CA PRO A 24 -21.59 24.70 7.39
C PRO A 24 -20.73 25.68 6.59
N LYS A 25 -20.03 26.58 7.29
CA LYS A 25 -19.10 27.55 6.69
C LYS A 25 -17.66 27.03 6.66
N ASN A 26 -17.33 26.09 7.53
CA ASN A 26 -16.00 25.52 7.71
C ASN A 26 -16.07 23.98 7.84
N ALA A 27 -14.99 23.28 7.50
CA ALA A 27 -14.86 21.82 7.65
C ALA A 27 -15.10 21.35 9.10
N ALA A 28 -14.69 22.17 10.08
CA ALA A 28 -14.95 21.90 11.50
C ALA A 28 -16.45 21.93 11.83
N GLU A 29 -17.22 22.83 11.21
CA GLU A 29 -18.67 22.91 11.42
C GLU A 29 -19.40 21.72 10.77
N GLU A 30 -18.93 21.24 9.62
CA GLU A 30 -19.45 19.99 9.01
C GLU A 30 -19.26 18.78 9.93
N GLN A 31 -18.06 18.63 10.49
CA GLN A 31 -17.75 17.56 11.41
C GLN A 31 -18.58 17.68 12.68
N LYS A 32 -18.72 18.89 13.23
CA LYS A 32 -19.59 19.17 14.38
C LYS A 32 -21.03 18.73 14.12
N LEU A 33 -21.62 19.10 12.98
CA LEU A 33 -22.99 18.70 12.63
C LEU A 33 -23.14 17.18 12.44
N LYS A 34 -22.14 16.51 11.85
CA LYS A 34 -22.11 15.04 11.71
C LYS A 34 -21.99 14.35 13.09
N LEU A 35 -21.14 14.89 13.96
CA LEU A 35 -20.91 14.40 15.32
C LEU A 35 -22.15 14.60 16.18
N GLU A 36 -22.78 15.78 16.17
CA GLU A 36 -24.05 16.02 16.85
C GLU A 36 -25.16 15.08 16.37
N ARG A 37 -25.22 14.80 15.05
CA ARG A 37 -26.16 13.80 14.50
C ARG A 37 -25.89 12.40 15.04
N LEU A 38 -24.63 12.03 15.26
CA LEU A 38 -24.23 10.73 15.80
C LEU A 38 -24.51 10.63 17.30
N MET A 39 -24.17 11.66 18.07
CA MET A 39 -24.40 11.73 19.52
C MET A 39 -25.87 11.82 19.91
N LYS A 40 -26.78 12.19 18.99
CA LYS A 40 -28.24 12.11 19.22
C LYS A 40 -28.72 10.69 19.54
N ASN A 41 -28.00 9.65 19.10
CA ASN A 41 -28.32 8.25 19.41
C ASN A 41 -27.03 7.48 19.70
N PRO A 42 -26.47 7.58 20.93
CA PRO A 42 -25.19 6.96 21.26
C PRO A 42 -25.27 5.43 21.27
N ASP A 43 -26.44 4.86 21.58
CA ASP A 43 -26.64 3.40 21.65
C ASP A 43 -26.76 2.73 20.27
N LYS A 44 -26.93 3.52 19.20
CA LYS A 44 -27.07 2.99 17.84
C LYS A 44 -25.69 2.74 17.24
N ALA A 45 -25.38 1.47 16.95
CA ALA A 45 -24.16 1.11 16.23
C ALA A 45 -24.03 1.88 14.91
N VAL A 46 -22.85 2.47 14.72
CA VAL A 46 -22.52 3.26 13.53
C VAL A 46 -22.21 2.31 12.37
N PRO A 47 -22.90 2.41 11.22
CA PRO A 47 -22.57 1.59 10.06
C PRO A 47 -21.27 2.13 9.44
N ILE A 48 -20.15 1.50 9.78
CA ILE A 48 -18.88 1.71 9.08
C ILE A 48 -18.96 0.88 7.79
N PRO A 49 -18.92 1.50 6.59
CA PRO A 49 -18.96 0.73 5.36
C PRO A 49 -17.77 -0.23 5.30
N GLU A 50 -18.05 -1.51 5.13
CA GLU A 50 -17.04 -2.48 4.75
C GLU A 50 -16.53 -2.17 3.33
N LYS A 51 -15.46 -2.85 2.91
CA LYS A 51 -14.90 -2.70 1.56
C LYS A 51 -16.02 -2.76 0.51
N MET A 52 -16.09 -1.76 -0.35
CA MET A 52 -17.06 -1.80 -1.44
C MET A 52 -16.75 -3.02 -2.32
N SER A 53 -17.76 -3.83 -2.61
CA SER A 53 -17.61 -4.88 -3.62
C SER A 53 -17.37 -4.22 -4.96
N GLU A 54 -16.33 -4.65 -5.67
CA GLU A 54 -16.17 -4.28 -7.07
C GLU A 54 -17.42 -4.75 -7.85
N TRP A 55 -17.85 -3.95 -8.81
CA TRP A 55 -18.97 -4.33 -9.68
C TRP A 55 -18.55 -5.56 -10.47
N ALA A 56 -19.32 -6.65 -10.36
CA ALA A 56 -19.11 -7.87 -11.13
C ALA A 56 -20.31 -8.13 -12.04
N PRO A 57 -20.10 -8.65 -13.25
CA PRO A 57 -21.19 -9.04 -14.12
C PRO A 57 -22.02 -10.11 -13.41
N ARG A 58 -23.36 -9.96 -13.49
CA ARG A 58 -24.28 -10.91 -12.85
C ARG A 58 -24.10 -12.29 -13.49
N PRO A 59 -24.04 -13.38 -12.69
CA PRO A 59 -23.98 -14.71 -13.26
C PRO A 59 -25.20 -14.95 -14.15
N PRO A 60 -25.03 -15.60 -15.30
CA PRO A 60 -26.15 -15.94 -16.16
C PRO A 60 -27.12 -16.88 -15.41
N PRO A 61 -28.44 -16.76 -15.63
CA PRO A 61 -29.40 -17.67 -15.03
C PRO A 61 -29.20 -19.08 -15.57
N GLU A 62 -29.28 -20.10 -14.69
CA GLU A 62 -29.01 -21.49 -15.09
C GLU A 62 -30.07 -22.05 -16.05
N PHE A 63 -31.34 -21.71 -15.83
CA PHE A 63 -32.44 -22.17 -16.66
C PHE A 63 -33.26 -20.98 -17.17
N VAL A 64 -33.38 -20.89 -18.48
CA VAL A 64 -34.30 -19.98 -19.16
C VAL A 64 -35.61 -20.73 -19.36
N ARG A 65 -36.70 -20.25 -18.76
CA ARG A 65 -38.00 -20.97 -18.72
C ARG A 65 -38.90 -20.62 -19.91
N ASP A 66 -38.62 -19.50 -20.56
CA ASP A 66 -39.40 -18.83 -21.58
C ASP A 66 -38.85 -19.05 -23.00
N VAL A 67 -38.10 -20.14 -23.21
CA VAL A 67 -37.56 -20.49 -24.54
C VAL A 67 -38.70 -20.96 -25.43
N MET A 68 -38.97 -20.19 -26.49
CA MET A 68 -39.90 -20.58 -27.55
C MET A 68 -39.20 -21.54 -28.54
N GLY A 69 -39.97 -22.42 -29.20
CA GLY A 69 -39.43 -23.51 -30.02
C GLY A 69 -38.46 -23.06 -31.13
N SER A 70 -37.50 -23.91 -31.49
CA SER A 70 -36.37 -23.55 -32.37
C SER A 70 -36.77 -23.13 -33.79
N SER A 71 -37.93 -23.57 -34.28
CA SER A 71 -38.48 -23.20 -35.59
C SER A 71 -39.57 -22.12 -35.51
N ALA A 72 -39.81 -21.55 -34.32
CA ALA A 72 -40.77 -20.47 -34.16
C ALA A 72 -40.26 -19.17 -34.82
N GLY A 73 -41.17 -18.37 -35.36
CA GLY A 73 -40.84 -17.08 -35.97
C GLY A 73 -40.42 -16.03 -34.94
N ALA A 74 -39.90 -14.90 -35.42
CA ALA A 74 -39.52 -13.78 -34.57
C ALA A 74 -40.76 -13.15 -33.90
N GLY A 75 -40.86 -13.27 -32.57
CA GLY A 75 -41.90 -12.63 -31.77
C GLY A 75 -41.62 -11.14 -31.55
N SER A 76 -42.64 -10.38 -31.13
CA SER A 76 -42.52 -8.94 -30.84
C SER A 76 -41.55 -8.62 -29.69
N GLY A 77 -41.34 -9.57 -28.77
CA GLY A 77 -40.43 -9.42 -27.62
C GLY A 77 -38.96 -9.76 -27.94
N GLU A 78 -38.68 -10.44 -29.05
CA GLU A 78 -37.34 -11.00 -29.33
C GLU A 78 -36.27 -9.91 -29.46
N PHE A 79 -36.63 -8.76 -30.05
CA PHE A 79 -35.75 -7.60 -30.13
C PHE A 79 -35.30 -7.10 -28.75
N HIS A 80 -36.21 -7.05 -27.78
CA HIS A 80 -35.87 -6.59 -26.43
C HIS A 80 -35.03 -7.63 -25.68
N VAL A 81 -35.28 -8.92 -25.89
CA VAL A 81 -34.44 -10.01 -25.37
C VAL A 81 -33.01 -9.86 -25.88
N TYR A 82 -32.81 -9.75 -27.20
CA TYR A 82 -31.49 -9.53 -27.80
C TYR A 82 -30.82 -8.26 -27.27
N ARG A 83 -31.54 -7.13 -27.17
CA ARG A 83 -30.99 -5.87 -26.63
C ARG A 83 -30.47 -6.03 -25.21
N HIS A 84 -31.20 -6.73 -24.33
CA HIS A 84 -30.77 -6.98 -22.96
C HIS A 84 -29.59 -7.96 -22.89
N LEU A 85 -29.61 -9.02 -23.71
CA LEU A 85 -28.54 -9.99 -23.81
C LEU A 85 -27.24 -9.35 -24.31
N ARG A 86 -27.30 -8.57 -25.40
CA ARG A 86 -26.16 -7.86 -25.98
C ARG A 86 -25.55 -6.87 -24.99
N ARG A 87 -26.38 -6.10 -24.28
CA ARG A 87 -25.90 -5.18 -23.25
C ARG A 87 -25.20 -5.93 -22.11
N ARG A 88 -25.80 -7.03 -21.63
CA ARG A 88 -25.20 -7.87 -20.58
C ARG A 88 -23.86 -8.44 -21.03
N GLU A 89 -23.78 -8.89 -22.28
CA GLU A 89 -22.57 -9.48 -22.83
C GLU A 89 -21.44 -8.46 -23.03
N TYR A 90 -21.75 -7.27 -23.56
CA TYR A 90 -20.75 -6.19 -23.66
C TYR A 90 -20.25 -5.76 -22.29
N GLN A 91 -21.14 -5.58 -21.32
CA GLN A 91 -20.73 -5.27 -19.94
C GLN A 91 -19.84 -6.38 -19.33
N ARG A 92 -20.11 -7.64 -19.65
CA ARG A 92 -19.28 -8.77 -19.23
C ARG A 92 -17.92 -8.75 -19.90
N GLN A 93 -17.87 -8.51 -21.21
CA GLN A 93 -16.64 -8.46 -21.99
C GLN A 93 -15.75 -7.30 -21.55
N ASP A 94 -16.30 -6.09 -21.46
CA ASP A 94 -15.59 -4.89 -21.00
C ASP A 94 -15.01 -5.08 -19.59
N TYR A 95 -15.75 -5.76 -18.70
CA TYR A 95 -15.25 -6.09 -17.37
C TYR A 95 -14.08 -7.07 -17.40
N MET A 96 -14.16 -8.13 -18.21
CA MET A 96 -13.06 -9.09 -18.34
C MET A 96 -11.80 -8.43 -18.88
N ASP A 97 -11.94 -7.57 -19.88
CA ASP A 97 -10.83 -6.86 -20.50
C ASP A 97 -10.21 -5.85 -19.52
N ALA A 98 -11.03 -5.03 -18.86
CA ALA A 98 -10.57 -4.08 -17.85
C ALA A 98 -9.87 -4.74 -16.65
N MET A 99 -10.39 -5.88 -16.17
CA MET A 99 -9.76 -6.64 -15.09
C MET A 99 -8.44 -7.27 -15.52
N ALA A 100 -8.36 -7.79 -16.75
CA ALA A 100 -7.12 -8.33 -17.29
C ALA A 100 -6.05 -7.23 -17.45
N GLU A 101 -6.42 -6.05 -17.93
CA GLU A 101 -5.52 -4.90 -18.03
C GLU A 101 -5.04 -4.42 -16.66
N LYS A 102 -5.95 -4.24 -15.69
CA LYS A 102 -5.61 -3.87 -14.30
C LYS A 102 -4.62 -4.87 -13.70
N GLN A 103 -4.89 -6.17 -13.82
CA GLN A 103 -4.00 -7.21 -13.29
C GLN A 103 -2.63 -7.21 -13.94
N LYS A 104 -2.54 -6.99 -15.26
CA LYS A 104 -1.25 -6.86 -15.96
C LYS A 104 -0.45 -5.67 -15.44
N LEU A 105 -1.08 -4.51 -15.35
CA LEU A 105 -0.46 -3.27 -14.85
C LEU A 105 0.01 -3.41 -13.40
N ASP A 106 -0.83 -3.99 -12.53
CA ASP A 106 -0.49 -4.23 -11.13
C ASP A 106 0.70 -5.20 -10.99
N ALA A 107 0.71 -6.29 -11.77
CA ALA A 107 1.81 -7.25 -11.78
C ALA A 107 3.12 -6.62 -12.30
N GLU A 108 3.05 -5.79 -13.33
CA GLU A 108 4.21 -5.03 -13.82
C GLU A 108 4.72 -4.04 -12.78
N PHE A 109 3.81 -3.33 -12.11
CA PHE A 109 4.15 -2.39 -11.06
C PHE A 109 4.83 -3.07 -9.88
N GLN A 110 4.29 -4.18 -9.40
CA GLN A 110 4.90 -4.98 -8.33
C GLN A 110 6.30 -5.48 -8.72
N LYS A 111 6.45 -6.02 -9.93
CA LYS A 111 7.77 -6.44 -10.45
C LYS A 111 8.75 -5.27 -10.54
N ARG A 112 8.30 -4.06 -10.90
CA ARG A 112 9.16 -2.86 -10.92
C ARG A 112 9.59 -2.47 -9.51
N LEU A 113 8.67 -2.48 -8.54
CA LEU A 113 8.99 -2.19 -7.14
C LEU A 113 10.00 -3.20 -6.56
N GLU A 114 9.81 -4.49 -6.81
CA GLU A 114 10.73 -5.54 -6.35
C GLU A 114 12.12 -5.37 -6.95
N ARG A 115 12.23 -5.12 -8.25
CA ARG A 115 13.52 -4.86 -8.90
C ARG A 115 14.23 -3.65 -8.29
N ASN A 116 13.50 -2.57 -8.02
CA ASN A 116 14.06 -1.38 -7.40
C ASN A 116 14.54 -1.65 -5.96
N LYS A 117 13.79 -2.45 -5.19
CA LYS A 117 14.20 -2.88 -3.84
C LYS A 117 15.47 -3.73 -3.89
N ILE A 118 15.52 -4.72 -4.78
CA ILE A 118 16.70 -5.59 -4.95
C ILE A 118 17.92 -4.75 -5.38
N ALA A 119 17.77 -3.87 -6.36
CA ALA A 119 18.86 -2.99 -6.81
C ALA A 119 19.37 -2.10 -5.67
N ALA A 120 18.46 -1.51 -4.88
CA ALA A 120 18.84 -0.73 -3.70
C ALA A 120 19.57 -1.59 -2.66
N GLU A 121 19.09 -2.80 -2.37
CA GLU A 121 19.71 -3.73 -1.44
C GLU A 121 21.10 -4.19 -1.90
N GLU A 122 21.29 -4.48 -3.19
CA GLU A 122 22.59 -4.85 -3.77
C GLU A 122 23.61 -3.73 -3.61
N GLN A 123 23.23 -2.48 -3.94
CA GLN A 123 24.11 -1.33 -3.75
C GLN A 123 24.43 -1.12 -2.26
N THR A 124 23.42 -1.25 -1.41
CA THR A 124 23.59 -1.10 0.05
C THR A 124 24.48 -2.21 0.62
N ALA A 125 24.33 -3.45 0.16
CA ALA A 125 25.13 -4.60 0.54
C ALA A 125 26.58 -4.47 0.06
N LYS A 126 26.81 -4.00 -1.17
CA LYS A 126 28.15 -3.70 -1.69
C LYS A 126 28.86 -2.65 -0.83
N ARG A 127 28.18 -1.54 -0.52
CA ARG A 127 28.70 -0.49 0.38
C ARG A 127 28.92 -1.02 1.82
N ARG A 128 28.01 -1.84 2.34
CA ARG A 128 28.12 -2.47 3.67
C ARG A 128 29.33 -3.41 3.75
N LYS A 129 29.53 -4.28 2.75
CA LYS A 129 30.70 -5.17 2.65
C LYS A 129 32.02 -4.39 2.62
N LYS A 130 32.09 -3.29 1.85
CA LYS A 130 33.26 -2.40 1.84
C LYS A 130 33.56 -1.83 3.24
N ARG A 131 32.54 -1.32 3.95
CA ARG A 131 32.69 -0.80 5.32
C ARG A 131 33.08 -1.87 6.33
N GLN A 132 32.56 -3.08 6.22
CA GLN A 132 32.92 -4.20 7.10
C GLN A 132 34.39 -4.59 6.95
N LYS A 133 34.88 -4.75 5.71
CA LYS A 133 36.30 -5.01 5.45
C LYS A 133 37.21 -3.92 6.03
N LEU A 134 36.82 -2.64 5.91
CA LEU A 134 37.58 -1.53 6.49
C LEU A 134 37.54 -1.53 8.02
N LYS A 135 36.41 -1.88 8.65
CA LYS A 135 36.31 -2.06 10.10
C LYS A 135 37.18 -3.21 10.60
N GLU A 136 37.17 -4.36 9.92
CA GLU A 136 38.01 -5.52 10.25
C GLU A 136 39.50 -5.18 10.18
N LYS A 137 39.95 -4.53 9.10
CA LYS A 137 41.33 -4.03 8.98
C LYS A 137 41.72 -3.09 10.12
N LYS A 138 40.85 -2.13 10.48
CA LYS A 138 41.08 -1.22 11.61
C LYS A 138 41.16 -1.96 12.96
N LEU A 139 40.34 -2.98 13.18
CA LEU A 139 40.39 -3.80 14.39
C LEU A 139 41.67 -4.64 14.47
N LEU A 140 42.10 -5.23 13.36
CA LEU A 140 43.36 -5.97 13.29
C LEU A 140 44.58 -5.07 13.55
N ALA A 141 44.62 -3.88 12.94
CA ALA A 141 45.68 -2.91 13.19
C ALA A 141 45.74 -2.46 14.66
N LYS A 142 44.58 -2.26 15.30
CA LYS A 142 44.51 -1.95 16.75
C LYS A 142 45.01 -3.10 17.62
N LYS A 143 44.68 -4.35 17.28
CA LYS A 143 45.18 -5.54 17.99
C LYS A 143 46.69 -5.68 17.84
N MET A 144 47.23 -5.54 16.64
CA MET A 144 48.68 -5.56 16.40
C MET A 144 49.40 -4.45 17.17
N LYS A 145 48.86 -3.22 17.20
CA LYS A 145 49.44 -2.12 17.97
C LYS A 145 49.40 -2.37 19.49
N LEU A 146 48.34 -3.01 19.99
CA LEU A 146 48.25 -3.43 21.40
C LEU A 146 49.22 -4.56 21.74
N GLU A 147 49.42 -5.53 20.84
CA GLU A 147 50.41 -6.59 21.01
C GLU A 147 51.84 -6.04 20.98
N GLN A 148 52.15 -5.14 20.05
CA GLN A 148 53.43 -4.43 20.02
C GLN A 148 53.65 -3.62 21.31
N LYS A 149 52.61 -2.93 21.81
CA LYS A 149 52.72 -2.20 23.08
C LYS A 149 52.93 -3.13 24.29
N LYS A 150 52.27 -4.30 24.31
CA LYS A 150 52.49 -5.34 25.33
C LYS A 150 53.87 -5.96 25.25
N GLN A 151 54.40 -6.19 24.05
CA GLN A 151 55.76 -6.69 23.86
C GLN A 151 56.80 -5.63 24.25
N SER A 152 56.56 -4.35 23.96
CA SER A 152 57.43 -3.26 24.41
C SER A 152 57.36 -3.01 25.91
N GLU A 153 56.21 -3.21 26.57
CA GLU A 153 56.11 -3.15 28.04
C GLU A 153 56.75 -4.37 28.72
N ALA A 154 56.65 -5.56 28.12
CA ALA A 154 57.33 -6.77 28.64
C ALA A 154 58.85 -6.75 28.43
N SER A 155 59.37 -5.97 27.46
CA SER A 155 60.80 -5.72 27.29
C SER A 155 61.30 -4.47 28.02
N SER A 156 60.41 -3.73 28.71
CA SER A 156 60.71 -2.47 29.40
C SER A 156 60.68 -2.61 30.94
N GLU A 157 60.84 -3.82 31.46
CA GLU A 157 61.29 -4.05 32.85
C GLU A 157 62.81 -4.28 32.90
N THR A 158 63.56 -3.70 31.95
CA THR A 158 65.00 -3.52 32.05
C THR A 158 65.40 -2.29 31.23
N GLN A 159 65.78 -1.23 31.96
CA GLN A 159 66.43 0.02 31.52
C GLN A 159 65.57 1.21 31.08
N GLU A 160 65.76 2.30 31.84
CA GLU A 160 65.23 3.65 31.71
C GLU A 160 65.85 4.41 30.51
N GLN A 161 64.99 5.11 29.73
CA GLN A 161 65.06 6.49 29.14
C GLN A 161 66.37 7.05 28.52
N PRO A 162 66.37 8.13 27.68
CA PRO A 162 65.32 8.81 26.89
C PRO A 162 65.76 9.22 25.43
N SER A 163 64.93 10.04 24.75
CA SER A 163 65.21 10.93 23.58
C SER A 163 64.85 10.38 22.17
N SER A 164 64.51 11.15 21.13
CA SER A 164 64.00 12.53 20.91
C SER A 164 63.83 12.68 19.37
N GLY A 165 62.76 13.36 18.92
CA GLY A 165 62.80 14.24 17.72
C GLY A 165 62.37 13.72 16.33
N SER A 166 61.48 14.51 15.70
CA SER A 166 61.34 14.83 14.25
C SER A 166 60.97 13.74 13.24
N GLU A 167 60.31 13.98 12.11
CA GLU A 167 59.44 15.04 11.58
C GLU A 167 58.93 14.51 10.20
N GLU A 168 57.78 15.01 9.75
CA GLU A 168 57.36 15.22 8.35
C GLU A 168 56.89 14.10 7.36
N ALA A 169 55.71 14.41 6.80
CA ALA A 169 55.31 14.46 5.38
C ALA A 169 54.87 13.23 4.54
N SER A 170 53.87 13.53 3.67
CA SER A 170 53.35 12.83 2.47
C SER A 170 52.16 11.88 2.70
N GLY A 171 50.94 12.05 2.16
CA GLY A 171 50.45 12.83 1.03
C GLY A 171 49.86 11.89 -0.04
N THR A 172 48.54 11.64 -0.04
CA THR A 172 47.79 11.25 -1.25
C THR A 172 46.31 11.53 -1.04
N GLU A 173 45.86 12.51 -1.82
CA GLU A 173 44.51 12.94 -2.11
C GLU A 173 43.86 11.89 -3.03
N ASP A 174 42.62 11.50 -2.74
CA ASP A 174 41.66 10.95 -3.71
C ASP A 174 40.28 10.89 -3.02
N GLU A 175 39.74 12.07 -2.74
CA GLU A 175 38.31 12.27 -2.46
C GLU A 175 37.66 12.82 -3.75
N GLU A 176 37.45 11.94 -4.73
CA GLU A 176 36.47 12.17 -5.78
C GLU A 176 35.06 11.99 -5.18
N GLU A 177 34.47 13.12 -4.82
CA GLU A 177 33.08 13.25 -4.40
C GLU A 177 32.12 12.94 -5.57
N ASP A 178 31.75 11.67 -5.71
CA ASP A 178 30.53 11.30 -6.46
C ASP A 178 29.29 11.58 -5.58
N ALA A 179 29.00 12.87 -5.39
CA ALA A 179 27.77 13.35 -4.78
C ALA A 179 26.61 13.23 -5.79
N PRO A 180 25.52 12.48 -5.49
CA PRO A 180 24.35 12.48 -6.34
C PRO A 180 23.65 13.85 -6.26
N SER A 181 23.65 14.59 -7.36
CA SER A 181 22.95 15.88 -7.49
C SER A 181 21.44 15.69 -7.37
N PHE A 182 20.91 15.94 -6.17
CA PHE A 182 19.48 16.03 -5.92
C PHE A 182 18.97 17.38 -6.45
N ILE A 183 18.58 17.41 -7.72
CA ILE A 183 17.84 18.52 -8.30
C ILE A 183 16.43 18.50 -7.71
N THR A 184 16.16 19.42 -6.78
CA THR A 184 14.80 19.82 -6.45
C THR A 184 14.41 20.93 -7.40
N GLY A 185 13.44 20.63 -8.26
CA GLY A 185 12.86 21.59 -9.20
C GLY A 185 12.30 22.81 -8.48
N ARG A 186 12.48 23.96 -9.12
CA ARG A 186 11.82 25.22 -8.80
C ARG A 186 10.36 25.21 -9.22
#